data_AF-A0A1G4BS47-F1
#
_entry.id   AF-A0A1G4BS47-F1
#
_cell.length_a   1.000
_cell.length_b   1.000
_cell.length_c   1.000
_cell.angle_alpha   90.00
_cell.angle_beta   90.00
_cell.angle_gamma   90.00
#
_symmetry.space_group_name_H-M   'P 1'
#
loop_
_entity.id
_entity.type
_entity.pdbx_description
1 polymer ?
#
loop_
_entity_poly.entity_id
_entity_poly.type
_entity_poly.pdbx_seq_one_letter_code
_entity_poly.pdbx_strand_id
1 'polypeptide(L)'
;MATSQISLTEDLGPKSLVMFDDLVSRGKLFFSESRSEVVHHKGFQFEFRISPALQKKPYLERDDPNRSMEKGPFLNPDPDFIVTQVGPRHALKLNLCCMYRPAFVLYTRVFEPQTQDLSLFDVEAARAVMAALKPTLGPQLMIFNCGVDAGSSQGHKHMQIFPQPTHLRLYPQNAVSESENPSSNSEIR
;
A
#
# COMPACT_ATOMS: atom_id res chain seq x y z
N MET A 1 -20.91 -16.79 0.77
CA MET A 1 -19.95 -17.22 -0.28
C MET A 1 -18.67 -17.62 0.44
N ALA A 2 -18.07 -18.76 0.10
CA ALA A 2 -16.86 -19.24 0.77
C ALA A 2 -15.69 -18.27 0.55
N THR A 3 -15.04 -17.85 1.64
CA THR A 3 -13.80 -17.07 1.60
C THR A 3 -12.67 -18.00 1.15
N SER A 4 -12.14 -17.77 -0.05
CA SER A 4 -10.95 -18.48 -0.50
C SER A 4 -9.76 -18.00 0.33
N GLN A 5 -9.16 -18.89 1.12
CA GLN A 5 -8.01 -18.56 1.95
C GLN A 5 -6.84 -18.08 1.07
N ILE A 6 -6.43 -16.82 1.24
CA ILE A 6 -5.28 -16.26 0.52
C ILE A 6 -4.02 -16.83 1.16
N SER A 7 -3.28 -17.63 0.40
CA SER A 7 -1.96 -18.14 0.79
C SER A 7 -0.88 -17.35 0.05
N LEU A 8 0.04 -16.76 0.80
CA LEU A 8 1.23 -16.08 0.27
C LEU A 8 2.45 -16.81 0.82
N THR A 9 3.54 -16.80 0.05
CA THR A 9 4.77 -17.45 0.45
C THR A 9 5.43 -16.71 1.61
N GLU A 10 6.09 -17.45 2.51
CA GLU A 10 6.77 -16.88 3.68
C GLU A 10 7.96 -15.98 3.26
N ASP A 11 8.51 -16.21 2.07
CA ASP A 11 9.61 -15.43 1.50
C ASP A 11 9.15 -14.13 0.80
N LEU A 12 7.87 -13.74 0.91
CA LEU A 12 7.35 -12.52 0.27
C LEU A 12 8.16 -11.27 0.63
N GLY A 13 8.49 -11.10 1.92
CA GLY A 13 9.31 -9.98 2.40
C GLY A 13 10.74 -9.99 1.82
N PRO A 14 11.53 -11.07 2.02
CA PRO A 14 12.89 -11.17 1.48
C PRO A 14 12.93 -11.04 -0.04
N LYS A 15 12.02 -11.71 -0.76
CA LYS A 15 11.89 -11.60 -2.23
C LYS A 15 11.66 -10.15 -2.66
N SER A 16 10.77 -9.44 -1.96
CA SER A 16 10.47 -8.04 -2.28
C SER A 16 11.67 -7.12 -2.10
N LEU A 17 12.52 -7.37 -1.10
CA LEU A 17 13.75 -6.60 -0.89
C LEU A 17 14.75 -6.80 -2.03
N VAL A 18 14.97 -8.06 -2.44
CA VAL A 18 15.88 -8.39 -3.54
C VAL A 18 15.40 -7.76 -4.84
N MET A 19 14.11 -7.88 -5.16
CA MET A 19 13.52 -7.26 -6.35
C MET A 19 13.64 -5.73 -6.32
N PHE A 20 13.41 -5.12 -5.15
CA PHE A 20 13.51 -3.67 -4.98
C PHE A 20 14.94 -3.18 -5.24
N ASP A 21 15.94 -3.81 -4.61
CA ASP A 21 17.35 -3.41 -4.77
C ASP A 21 17.83 -3.57 -6.21
N ASP A 22 17.45 -4.68 -6.86
CA ASP A 22 17.76 -4.90 -8.26
C ASP A 22 17.18 -3.80 -9.14
N LEU A 23 15.89 -3.46 -8.98
CA LEU A 23 15.24 -2.41 -9.76
C LEU A 23 15.81 -1.01 -9.50
N VAL A 24 16.21 -0.72 -8.26
CA VAL A 24 16.92 0.53 -7.93
C VAL A 24 18.28 0.55 -8.63
N SER A 25 19.04 -0.55 -8.58
CA SER A 25 20.37 -0.64 -9.20
C SER A 25 20.32 -0.50 -10.73
N ARG A 26 19.24 -0.98 -11.36
CA ARG A 26 18.97 -0.83 -12.80
C ARG A 26 18.36 0.52 -13.18
N GLY A 27 18.11 1.41 -12.22
CA GLY A 27 17.48 2.71 -12.45
C GLY A 27 16.02 2.64 -12.92
N LYS A 28 15.38 1.48 -12.74
CA LYS A 28 13.96 1.27 -13.09
C LYS A 28 13.03 1.74 -11.99
N LEU A 29 13.42 1.60 -10.72
CA LEU A 29 12.68 2.08 -9.54
C LEU A 29 13.42 3.26 -8.92
N PHE A 30 12.68 4.33 -8.62
CA PHE A 30 13.24 5.54 -8.04
C PHE A 30 13.06 5.53 -6.52
N PHE A 31 14.18 5.49 -5.80
CA PHE A 31 14.23 5.56 -4.36
C PHE A 31 15.34 6.53 -3.94
N SER A 32 15.04 7.31 -2.92
CA SER A 32 16.02 8.14 -2.23
C SER A 32 15.74 8.02 -0.75
N GLU A 33 16.77 7.65 0.02
CA GLU A 33 16.66 7.68 1.48
C GLU A 33 16.28 9.10 1.92
N SER A 34 15.27 9.19 2.78
CA SER A 34 14.77 10.47 3.28
C SER A 34 14.86 10.48 4.79
N ARG A 35 15.49 11.53 5.33
CA ARG A 35 15.46 11.80 6.76
C ARG A 35 14.13 12.46 7.10
N SER A 36 13.47 11.96 8.15
CA SER A 36 12.27 12.59 8.67
C SER A 36 12.59 13.61 9.76
N GLU A 37 11.73 14.61 9.87
CA GLU A 37 11.67 15.56 10.98
C GLU A 37 10.31 15.45 11.67
N VAL A 38 10.31 15.30 12.99
CA VAL A 38 9.08 15.23 13.78
C VAL A 38 8.84 16.57 14.47
N VAL A 39 7.67 17.15 14.25
CA VAL A 39 7.24 18.42 14.84
C VAL A 39 6.00 18.21 15.69
N HIS A 40 6.00 18.76 16.90
CA HIS A 40 4.86 18.75 17.81
C HIS A 40 4.08 20.05 17.69
N HIS A 41 2.78 19.98 17.43
CA HIS A 41 1.92 21.16 17.37
C HIS A 41 0.52 20.85 17.89
N LYS A 42 0.07 21.63 18.90
CA LYS A 42 -1.27 21.52 19.51
C LYS A 42 -1.67 20.08 19.91
N GLY A 43 -0.73 19.32 20.48
CA GLY A 43 -0.96 17.93 20.91
C GLY A 43 -0.85 16.88 19.81
N PHE A 44 -0.57 17.26 18.56
CA PHE A 44 -0.33 16.35 17.44
C PHE A 44 1.17 16.24 17.12
N GLN A 45 1.57 15.05 16.68
CA GLN A 45 2.90 14.79 16.11
C GLN A 45 2.77 14.73 14.59
N PHE A 46 3.60 15.50 13.90
CA PHE A 46 3.68 15.53 12.45
C PHE A 46 5.04 15.02 12.01
N GLU A 47 5.07 14.09 11.07
CA GLU A 47 6.30 13.63 10.43
C GLU A 47 6.42 14.28 9.05
N PHE A 48 7.47 15.05 8.83
CA PHE A 48 7.81 15.62 7.55
C PHE A 48 8.95 14.83 6.91
N ARG A 49 8.84 14.55 5.62
CA ARG A 49 9.86 13.87 4.82
C ARG A 49 10.01 14.57 3.48
N ILE A 50 11.26 14.73 3.05
CA ILE A 50 11.60 15.25 1.73
C ILE A 50 12.17 14.11 0.90
N SER A 51 11.53 13.76 -0.21
CA SER A 51 11.97 12.68 -1.10
C SER A 51 12.10 13.17 -2.55
N PRO A 52 13.33 13.34 -3.05
CA PRO A 52 13.58 13.65 -4.46
C PRO A 52 12.97 12.64 -5.44
N ALA A 53 12.84 11.37 -5.05
CA ALA A 53 12.24 10.33 -5.89
C ALA A 53 10.81 10.67 -6.36
N LEU A 54 10.06 11.47 -5.58
CA LEU A 54 8.70 11.88 -5.95
C LEU A 54 8.66 12.83 -7.15
N GLN A 55 9.74 13.54 -7.47
CA GLN A 55 9.81 14.41 -8.64
C GLN A 55 9.74 13.64 -9.97
N LYS A 56 10.00 12.32 -9.95
CA LYS A 56 9.91 11.44 -11.12
C LYS A 56 8.53 10.82 -11.31
N LYS A 57 7.56 11.12 -10.42
CA LYS A 57 6.24 10.51 -10.46
C LYS A 57 5.44 11.03 -11.66
N PRO A 58 4.90 10.15 -12.52
CA PRO A 58 3.94 10.58 -13.53
C PRO A 58 2.64 11.01 -12.84
N TYR A 59 2.21 12.25 -13.10
CA TYR A 59 0.97 12.82 -12.56
C TYR A 59 -0.11 12.80 -13.64
N LEU A 60 -1.31 12.37 -13.27
CA LEU A 60 -2.52 12.58 -14.08
C LEU A 60 -3.18 13.86 -13.59
N GLU A 61 -3.58 14.75 -14.49
CA GLU A 61 -4.32 15.96 -14.12
C GLU A 61 -5.69 15.62 -13.51
N ARG A 62 -6.27 16.53 -12.73
CA ARG A 62 -7.54 16.29 -12.02
C ARG A 62 -8.65 15.82 -12.97
N ASP A 63 -8.77 16.50 -14.11
CA ASP A 63 -9.83 16.29 -15.10
C ASP A 63 -9.40 15.36 -16.25
N ASP A 64 -8.31 14.61 -16.06
CA ASP A 64 -7.80 13.70 -17.08
C ASP A 64 -8.81 12.56 -17.35
N PRO A 65 -9.29 12.39 -18.59
CA PRO A 65 -10.27 11.35 -18.93
C PRO A 65 -9.73 9.93 -18.72
N ASN A 66 -8.41 9.73 -18.69
CA ASN A 66 -7.80 8.44 -18.38
C ASN A 66 -8.07 7.98 -16.93
N ARG A 67 -8.60 8.84 -16.06
CA ARG A 67 -8.99 8.46 -14.69
C ARG A 67 -10.26 7.61 -14.62
N SER A 68 -11.09 7.61 -15.65
CA SER A 68 -12.32 6.80 -15.73
C SER A 68 -12.26 5.73 -16.83
N MET A 69 -11.22 5.73 -17.65
CA MET A 69 -11.02 4.71 -18.67
C MET A 69 -10.31 3.48 -18.11
N GLU A 70 -10.60 2.32 -18.70
CA GLU A 70 -9.84 1.09 -18.55
C GLU A 70 -8.48 1.22 -19.26
N LYS A 71 -7.65 2.13 -18.75
CA LYS A 71 -6.27 2.38 -19.16
C LYS A 71 -5.46 2.65 -17.89
N GLY A 72 -4.19 2.29 -17.89
CA GLY A 72 -3.31 2.59 -16.76
C GLY A 72 -2.24 1.54 -16.53
N PRO A 73 -1.36 1.78 -15.55
CA PRO A 73 -0.14 0.99 -15.31
C PRO A 73 -0.41 -0.39 -14.69
N PHE A 74 -1.67 -0.80 -14.55
CA PHE A 74 -2.10 -2.01 -13.85
C PHE A 74 -2.75 -3.04 -14.78
N LEU A 75 -3.19 -2.65 -15.98
CA LEU A 75 -3.75 -3.56 -16.98
C LEU A 75 -2.66 -4.36 -17.71
N ASN A 76 -1.54 -3.69 -18.01
CA ASN A 76 -0.34 -4.32 -18.56
C ASN A 76 0.89 -3.85 -17.77
N PRO A 77 1.04 -4.30 -16.50
CA PRO A 77 2.13 -3.86 -15.64
C PRO A 77 3.46 -4.46 -16.12
N ASP A 78 4.56 -3.73 -15.93
CA ASP A 78 5.90 -4.27 -16.12
C ASP A 78 6.09 -5.49 -15.20
N PRO A 79 6.35 -6.70 -15.74
CA PRO A 79 6.47 -7.92 -14.94
C PRO A 79 7.60 -7.85 -13.91
N ASP A 80 8.64 -7.05 -14.14
CA ASP A 80 9.74 -6.88 -13.18
C ASP A 80 9.25 -6.30 -11.84
N PHE A 81 8.14 -5.54 -11.85
CA PHE A 81 7.58 -4.92 -10.65
C PHE A 81 6.60 -5.83 -9.90
N ILE A 82 6.13 -6.93 -10.52
CA ILE A 82 5.09 -7.79 -9.94
C ILE A 82 5.70 -8.76 -8.93
N VAL A 83 5.40 -8.55 -7.65
CA VAL A 83 5.92 -9.38 -6.56
C VAL A 83 5.17 -10.72 -6.52
N THR A 84 3.84 -10.68 -6.54
CA THR A 84 2.98 -11.87 -6.51
C THR A 84 1.53 -11.54 -6.88
N GLN A 85 0.77 -12.56 -7.30
CA GLN A 85 -0.69 -12.51 -7.27
C GLN A 85 -1.20 -12.71 -5.83
N VAL A 86 -2.33 -12.09 -5.49
CA VAL A 86 -2.92 -12.13 -4.16
C VAL A 86 -4.37 -12.58 -4.29
N GLY A 87 -4.59 -13.88 -4.08
CA GLY A 87 -5.89 -14.50 -4.35
C GLY A 87 -6.33 -14.35 -5.82
N PRO A 88 -7.63 -14.45 -6.11
CA PRO A 88 -8.13 -14.40 -7.48
C PRO A 88 -8.21 -12.97 -8.06
N ARG A 89 -8.32 -11.95 -7.21
CA ARG A 89 -8.72 -10.59 -7.64
C ARG A 89 -7.60 -9.57 -7.64
N HIS A 90 -6.49 -9.81 -6.93
CA HIS A 90 -5.47 -8.78 -6.71
C HIS A 90 -4.07 -9.22 -7.14
N ALA A 91 -3.21 -8.24 -7.34
CA ALA A 91 -1.78 -8.45 -7.49
C ALA A 91 -1.02 -7.38 -6.70
N LEU A 92 0.13 -7.78 -6.16
CA LEU A 92 1.04 -6.91 -5.41
C LEU A 92 2.22 -6.55 -6.30
N LYS A 93 2.51 -5.25 -6.42
CA LYS A 93 3.69 -4.75 -7.12
C LYS A 93 4.49 -3.77 -6.28
N LEU A 94 5.76 -3.59 -6.62
CA LEU A 94 6.58 -2.52 -6.09
C LEU A 94 6.09 -1.15 -6.60
N ASN A 95 6.11 -0.15 -5.73
CA ASN A 95 5.81 1.23 -6.11
C ASN A 95 6.99 1.84 -6.87
N LEU A 96 6.74 2.53 -7.97
CA LEU A 96 7.77 3.06 -8.86
C LEU A 96 8.61 4.18 -8.22
N CYS A 97 7.96 5.06 -7.45
CA CYS A 97 8.60 6.21 -6.79
C CYS A 97 8.43 6.03 -5.28
N CYS A 98 9.44 5.46 -4.64
CA CYS A 98 9.39 5.02 -3.26
C CYS A 98 10.00 6.05 -2.30
N MET A 99 9.28 6.34 -1.22
CA MET A 99 9.85 6.97 -0.02
C MET A 99 10.42 5.94 0.97
N TYR A 100 9.96 4.69 0.87
CA TYR A 100 10.31 3.60 1.76
C TYR A 100 10.91 2.45 0.97
N ARG A 101 11.85 1.75 1.58
CA ARG A 101 12.45 0.54 1.03
C ARG A 101 11.83 -0.71 1.69
N PRO A 102 10.97 -1.46 0.98
CA PRO A 102 10.16 -1.09 -0.19
C PRO A 102 8.81 -0.44 0.21
N ALA A 103 8.13 0.16 -0.77
CA ALA A 103 6.70 0.45 -0.72
C ALA A 103 5.99 -0.27 -1.86
N PHE A 104 4.70 -0.56 -1.68
CA PHE A 104 3.93 -1.43 -2.56
C PHE A 104 2.63 -0.78 -3.03
N VAL A 105 2.12 -1.32 -4.13
CA VAL A 105 0.78 -1.07 -4.64
C VAL A 105 0.06 -2.41 -4.77
N LEU A 106 -1.05 -2.56 -4.07
CA LEU A 106 -1.96 -3.70 -4.18
C LEU A 106 -3.16 -3.29 -5.01
N TYR A 107 -3.34 -3.85 -6.20
CA TYR A 107 -4.34 -3.39 -7.17
C TYR A 107 -5.22 -4.55 -7.63
N THR A 108 -6.43 -4.23 -8.11
CA THR A 108 -7.33 -5.23 -8.70
C THR A 108 -6.81 -5.65 -10.09
N ARG A 109 -6.84 -6.94 -10.41
CA ARG A 109 -6.31 -7.44 -11.69
C ARG A 109 -7.19 -7.06 -12.89
N VAL A 110 -8.49 -6.90 -12.64
CA VAL A 110 -9.46 -6.32 -13.58
C VAL A 110 -9.69 -4.88 -13.16
N PHE A 111 -9.94 -4.01 -14.13
CA PHE A 111 -10.25 -2.62 -13.84
C PHE A 111 -11.49 -2.50 -12.96
N GLU A 112 -11.32 -1.84 -11.82
CA GLU A 112 -12.40 -1.33 -10.99
C GLU A 112 -12.11 0.17 -10.78
N PRO A 113 -13.11 1.06 -10.77
CA PRO A 113 -12.88 2.47 -10.51
C PRO A 113 -12.32 2.70 -9.10
N GLN A 114 -11.33 3.58 -8.96
CA GLN A 114 -10.76 3.98 -7.67
C GLN A 114 -11.79 4.67 -6.76
N THR A 115 -12.89 5.18 -7.31
CA THR A 115 -14.02 5.75 -6.57
C THR A 115 -14.93 4.68 -5.96
N GLN A 116 -14.71 3.41 -6.27
CA GLN A 116 -15.47 2.31 -5.69
C GLN A 116 -14.90 1.95 -4.30
N ASP A 117 -15.80 1.81 -3.33
CA ASP A 117 -15.44 1.45 -1.95
C ASP A 117 -14.68 0.12 -1.86
N LEU A 118 -13.90 -0.02 -0.77
CA LEU A 118 -13.25 -1.28 -0.43
C LEU A 118 -14.30 -2.35 -0.16
N SER A 119 -14.17 -3.47 -0.86
CA SER A 119 -14.92 -4.70 -0.60
C SER A 119 -14.21 -5.57 0.43
N LEU A 120 -14.91 -6.59 0.92
CA LEU A 120 -14.30 -7.60 1.81
C LEU A 120 -13.03 -8.22 1.19
N PHE A 121 -13.06 -8.52 -0.11
CA PHE A 121 -11.92 -9.10 -0.83
C PHE A 121 -10.69 -8.18 -0.83
N ASP A 122 -10.90 -6.86 -0.91
CA ASP A 122 -9.81 -5.87 -0.85
C ASP A 122 -9.16 -5.87 0.53
N VAL A 123 -9.97 -5.88 1.58
CA VAL A 123 -9.51 -5.89 2.98
C VAL A 123 -8.79 -7.20 3.30
N GLU A 124 -9.31 -8.35 2.86
CA GLU A 124 -8.67 -9.65 3.04
C GLU A 124 -7.31 -9.71 2.32
N ALA A 125 -7.24 -9.25 1.07
CA ALA A 125 -5.98 -9.18 0.32
C ALA A 125 -4.95 -8.28 1.01
N ALA A 126 -5.35 -7.07 1.45
CA ALA A 126 -4.47 -6.16 2.15
C ALA A 126 -3.96 -6.77 3.48
N ARG A 127 -4.85 -7.40 4.26
CA ARG A 127 -4.48 -8.07 5.51
C ARG A 127 -3.50 -9.22 5.28
N ALA A 128 -3.75 -10.07 4.28
CA ALA A 128 -2.88 -11.19 3.94
C ALA A 128 -1.47 -10.70 3.56
N VAL A 129 -1.38 -9.66 2.71
CA VAL A 129 -0.09 -9.05 2.33
C VAL A 129 0.62 -8.46 3.55
N MET A 130 -0.04 -7.63 4.34
CA MET A 130 0.58 -7.01 5.52
C MET A 130 1.06 -8.06 6.53
N ALA A 131 0.30 -9.15 6.72
CA ALA A 131 0.69 -10.26 7.58
C ALA A 131 1.94 -10.98 7.05
N ALA A 132 2.00 -11.28 5.75
CA ALA A 132 3.14 -11.97 5.12
C ALA A 132 4.41 -11.10 5.05
N LEU A 133 4.27 -9.77 4.97
CA LEU A 133 5.42 -8.86 5.01
C LEU A 133 5.97 -8.65 6.43
N LYS A 134 5.14 -8.81 7.46
CA LYS A 134 5.47 -8.47 8.86
C LYS A 134 6.74 -9.14 9.41
N PRO A 135 7.01 -10.44 9.18
CA PRO A 135 8.19 -11.11 9.73
C PRO A 135 9.52 -10.50 9.27
N THR A 136 9.56 -9.93 8.07
CA THR A 136 10.79 -9.38 7.48
C THR A 136 10.83 -7.86 7.48
N LEU A 137 9.71 -7.20 7.20
CA LEU A 137 9.64 -5.74 7.03
C LEU A 137 9.02 -5.01 8.24
N GLY A 138 8.60 -5.74 9.27
CA GLY A 138 7.92 -5.17 10.43
C GLY A 138 6.47 -4.76 10.17
N PRO A 139 5.83 -3.99 11.07
CA PRO A 139 4.44 -3.57 10.89
C PRO A 139 4.28 -2.69 9.63
N GLN A 140 3.19 -2.91 8.91
CA GLN A 140 2.86 -2.18 7.69
C GLN A 140 1.61 -1.32 7.92
N LEU A 141 1.53 -0.19 7.22
CA LEU A 141 0.34 0.63 7.09
C LEU A 141 -0.22 0.49 5.68
N MET A 142 -1.55 0.44 5.56
CA MET A 142 -2.26 0.48 4.29
C MET A 142 -3.12 1.74 4.22
N ILE A 143 -3.10 2.43 3.08
CA ILE A 143 -4.01 3.54 2.79
C ILE A 143 -4.75 3.30 1.47
N PHE A 144 -5.95 3.88 1.37
CA PHE A 144 -6.78 3.86 0.19
C PHE A 144 -7.33 5.27 -0.07
N ASN A 145 -6.88 5.89 -1.16
CA ASN A 145 -7.33 7.21 -1.58
C ASN A 145 -8.53 7.05 -2.53
N CYS A 146 -9.76 7.10 -2.00
CA CYS A 146 -10.98 6.91 -2.79
C CYS A 146 -11.28 8.16 -3.63
N GLY A 147 -11.03 8.09 -4.94
CA GLY A 147 -11.25 9.20 -5.86
C GLY A 147 -10.18 10.31 -5.86
N VAL A 148 -10.40 11.32 -6.70
CA VAL A 148 -9.41 12.38 -6.96
C VAL A 148 -9.24 13.34 -5.78
N ASP A 149 -10.32 13.66 -5.08
CA ASP A 149 -10.29 14.59 -3.94
C ASP A 149 -9.58 13.98 -2.72
N ALA A 150 -9.49 12.64 -2.65
CA ALA A 150 -8.67 11.92 -1.69
C ALA A 150 -7.17 11.85 -2.09
N GLY A 151 -6.77 12.45 -3.21
CA GLY A 151 -5.39 12.47 -3.69
C GLY A 151 -4.98 11.25 -4.51
N SER A 152 -5.93 10.53 -5.14
CA SER A 152 -5.56 9.42 -6.02
C SER A 152 -4.77 9.88 -7.25
N SER A 153 -3.67 9.19 -7.54
CA SER A 153 -2.89 9.38 -8.77
C SER A 153 -3.33 8.49 -9.94
N GLN A 154 -4.23 7.53 -9.74
CA GLN A 154 -4.65 6.57 -10.78
C GLN A 154 -6.15 6.28 -10.68
N GLY A 155 -6.78 6.06 -11.83
CA GLY A 155 -8.21 5.74 -11.93
C GLY A 155 -8.59 4.31 -11.57
N HIS A 156 -7.64 3.39 -11.67
CA HIS A 156 -7.81 1.97 -11.38
C HIS A 156 -7.61 1.70 -9.88
N LYS A 157 -8.58 1.01 -9.27
CA LYS A 157 -8.60 0.59 -7.86
C LYS A 157 -7.29 -0.02 -7.37
N HIS A 158 -6.68 0.65 -6.40
CA HIS A 158 -5.46 0.25 -5.74
C HIS A 158 -5.35 0.81 -4.33
N MET A 159 -4.66 0.05 -3.49
CA MET A 159 -4.23 0.40 -2.13
C MET A 159 -2.71 0.57 -2.11
N GLN A 160 -2.22 1.43 -1.24
CA GLN A 160 -0.78 1.60 -1.01
C GLN A 160 -0.41 0.96 0.31
N ILE A 161 0.64 0.15 0.31
CA ILE A 161 1.15 -0.52 1.52
C ILE A 161 2.61 -0.13 1.70
N PHE A 162 2.98 0.33 2.89
CA PHE A 162 4.33 0.75 3.21
C PHE A 162 4.63 0.57 4.71
N PRO A 163 5.90 0.61 5.13
CA PRO A 163 6.26 0.46 6.53
C PRO A 163 5.52 1.45 7.43
N GLN A 164 4.93 0.93 8.51
CA GLN A 164 4.31 1.78 9.52
C GLN A 164 5.42 2.55 10.26
N PRO A 165 5.28 3.88 10.46
CA PRO A 165 6.19 4.61 11.35
C PRO A 165 6.16 4.01 12.76
N THR A 166 7.33 3.62 13.27
CA THR A 166 7.50 3.04 14.62
C THR A 166 8.18 3.99 15.61
N HIS A 167 8.80 5.07 15.11
CA HIS A 167 9.51 6.06 15.92
C HIS A 167 8.59 7.16 16.49
N LEU A 168 7.32 7.18 16.07
CA LEU A 168 6.29 8.07 16.59
C LEU A 168 5.00 7.29 16.80
N ARG A 169 4.16 7.78 17.71
CA ARG A 169 2.85 7.17 17.99
C ARG A 169 1.81 7.78 17.06
N LEU A 170 1.15 6.96 16.25
CA LEU A 170 0.10 7.45 15.36
C LEU A 170 -1.09 7.92 16.18
N TYR A 171 -1.70 9.04 15.81
CA TYR A 171 -2.83 9.61 16.57
C TYR A 171 -3.96 8.61 16.88
N PRO A 172 -4.40 7.74 15.95
CA PRO A 172 -5.41 6.71 16.24
C PRO A 172 -5.02 5.72 17.35
N GLN A 173 -3.73 5.54 17.64
CA GLN A 173 -3.25 4.67 18.73
C GLN A 173 -3.47 5.30 20.12
N ASN A 174 -3.88 6.58 20.19
CA ASN A 174 -4.30 7.23 21.42
C ASN A 174 -5.81 7.14 21.64
N ALA A 175 -6.57 6.68 20.65
CA ALA A 175 -8.00 6.51 20.79
C ALA A 175 -8.30 5.40 21.80
N VAL A 176 -9.30 5.64 22.65
CA VAL A 176 -9.85 4.65 23.57
C VAL A 176 -11.25 4.31 23.03
N SER A 177 -11.58 3.03 22.92
CA SER A 177 -12.94 2.65 22.53
C SER A 177 -13.89 3.01 23.68
N GLU A 178 -15.00 3.70 23.39
CA GLU A 178 -16.04 3.99 24.39
C GLU A 178 -16.83 2.73 24.79
N SER A 179 -16.68 1.63 24.03
CA SER A 179 -17.22 0.31 24.37
C SER A 179 -16.25 -0.81 23.95
N GLU A 180 -16.00 -1.76 24.86
CA GLU A 180 -15.44 -3.06 24.47
C GLU A 180 -16.59 -3.90 23.93
N ASN A 181 -16.46 -4.46 22.73
CA ASN A 181 -17.39 -5.49 22.27
C ASN A 181 -17.19 -6.72 23.19
N PRO A 182 -18.18 -7.14 24.00
CA PRO A 182 -17.99 -8.24 24.96
C PRO A 182 -17.78 -9.61 24.32
N SER A 183 -17.74 -9.71 22.99
CA SER A 183 -17.76 -10.95 22.22
C SER A 183 -16.41 -11.38 21.63
N SER A 184 -15.28 -10.77 22.01
CA SER A 184 -13.97 -11.20 21.47
C SER A 184 -13.22 -12.27 22.30
N ASN A 185 -13.90 -12.90 23.28
CA ASN A 185 -13.31 -13.97 24.10
C ASN A 185 -13.92 -15.36 23.86
N SER A 186 -14.43 -15.63 22.65
CA SER A 186 -14.75 -17.00 22.25
C SER A 186 -14.39 -17.26 20.78
N GLU A 187 -13.38 -18.11 20.60
CA GLU A 187 -13.17 -18.98 19.44
C GLU A 187 -12.67 -18.34 18.14
N ILE A 188 -11.34 -18.26 18.01
CA ILE A 188 -10.64 -18.82 16.84
C ILE A 188 -9.44 -19.61 17.37
N ARG A 189 -9.65 -20.92 17.58
CA ARG A 189 -8.57 -21.92 17.54
C ARG A 189 -8.45 -22.42 16.11
#